data_AF-A0AA38LBK5-F1
#
_entry.id   AF-A0AA38LBK5-F1
#
_cell.length_a   1.000
_cell.length_b   1.000
_cell.length_c   1.000
_cell.angle_alpha   90.00
_cell.angle_beta   90.00
_cell.angle_gamma   90.00
#
_symmetry.space_group_name_H-M   'P 1'
#
loop_
_entity.id
_entity.type
_entity.pdbx_description
1 polymer ?
#
loop_
_entity_poly.entity_id
_entity_poly.type
_entity_poly.pdbx_seq_one_letter_code
_entity_poly.pdbx_strand_id
1 'polypeptide(L)'
;PIRCLMMGTVVMSANAEFKEGDVVTGLYGVAEYSIVAASALKKVDTTLAKPSHYLGPLGMPGMTAWVGLVLIGEPKAGDQVFVSSAAGAVGLIVGQLAKIRGCRVVGSVGTDQKVKMVKEEFGFDDAFNYNSETDWDATLARYFPKGIDIYFDNVGGKMLESVLNHINMNARIPICGMLSQYNQGEWRKRYGVRNLLNLVGKCAKMEGFLFDKYLHRMEEFARGGGRVCERG
;
A
#
# COMPACT_ATOMS: atom_id res chain seq x y z
N PRO A 1 -13.09 11.72 20.22
CA PRO A 1 -13.63 11.03 19.03
C PRO A 1 -12.51 10.62 18.06
N ILE A 2 -12.49 9.35 17.65
CA ILE A 2 -11.58 8.84 16.61
C ILE A 2 -11.96 9.53 15.29
N ARG A 3 -10.99 10.14 14.61
CA ARG A 3 -11.16 10.75 13.28
C ARG A 3 -10.49 9.88 12.23
N CYS A 4 -11.19 9.66 11.12
CA CYS A 4 -10.71 8.87 10.00
C CYS A 4 -11.04 9.58 8.69
N LEU A 5 -10.29 9.28 7.62
CA LEU A 5 -10.72 9.63 6.28
C LEU A 5 -11.96 8.82 5.96
N MET A 6 -13.06 9.50 5.68
CA MET A 6 -14.35 8.87 5.44
C MET A 6 -15.01 9.46 4.21
N MET A 7 -16.08 8.80 3.79
CA MET A 7 -17.04 9.37 2.87
C MET A 7 -18.41 9.44 3.54
N GLY A 8 -19.23 10.38 3.08
CA GLY A 8 -20.58 10.57 3.55
C GLY A 8 -21.40 11.34 2.54
N THR A 9 -22.69 11.42 2.81
CA THR A 9 -23.62 12.23 2.06
C THR A 9 -23.99 13.44 2.90
N VAL A 10 -23.97 14.63 2.30
CA VAL A 10 -24.45 15.84 2.96
C VAL A 10 -25.96 15.70 3.18
N VAL A 11 -26.40 15.72 4.43
CA VAL A 11 -27.83 15.65 4.81
C VAL A 11 -28.41 17.02 5.16
N MET A 12 -27.55 17.98 5.48
CA MET A 12 -27.89 19.38 5.76
C MET A 12 -26.63 20.22 5.58
N SER A 13 -26.74 21.43 5.03
CA SER A 13 -25.60 22.34 4.82
C SER A 13 -25.97 23.79 5.12
N ALA A 14 -25.09 24.48 5.84
CA ALA A 14 -25.11 25.94 6.01
C ALA A 14 -24.12 26.67 5.08
N ASN A 15 -23.48 25.94 4.16
CA ASN A 15 -22.51 26.48 3.21
C ASN A 15 -23.01 26.27 1.77
N ALA A 16 -23.06 27.34 0.97
CA ALA A 16 -23.60 27.32 -0.39
C ALA A 16 -22.83 26.41 -1.37
N GLU A 17 -21.57 26.08 -1.08
CA GLU A 17 -20.77 25.18 -1.89
C GLU A 17 -21.24 23.73 -1.78
N PHE A 18 -21.91 23.33 -0.69
CA PHE A 18 -22.35 21.96 -0.44
C PHE A 18 -23.88 21.89 -0.34
N LYS A 19 -24.50 20.96 -1.07
CA LYS A 19 -25.94 20.76 -1.11
C LYS A 19 -26.31 19.40 -0.53
N GLU A 20 -27.53 19.29 -0.02
CA GLU A 20 -28.08 18.00 0.38
C GLU A 20 -28.00 16.99 -0.78
N GLY A 21 -27.55 15.78 -0.49
CA GLY A 21 -27.29 14.74 -1.49
C GLY A 21 -25.86 14.74 -2.07
N ASP A 22 -25.06 15.79 -1.89
CA ASP A 22 -23.66 15.78 -2.33
C ASP A 22 -22.88 14.68 -1.59
N VAL A 23 -22.12 13.89 -2.34
CA VAL A 23 -21.19 12.91 -1.78
C VAL A 23 -19.84 13.58 -1.55
N VAL A 24 -19.32 13.45 -0.33
CA VAL A 24 -18.11 14.13 0.11
C VAL A 24 -17.13 13.16 0.76
N THR A 25 -15.85 13.54 0.74
CA THR A 25 -14.79 12.89 1.50
C THR A 25 -14.03 13.89 2.37
N GLY A 26 -13.52 13.45 3.51
CA GLY A 26 -12.79 14.28 4.46
C GLY A 26 -12.39 13.55 5.73
N LEU A 27 -11.66 14.24 6.61
CA LEU A 27 -11.27 13.75 7.92
C LEU A 27 -12.29 14.19 8.97
N TYR A 28 -13.15 13.28 9.40
CA TYR A 28 -14.18 13.56 10.41
C TYR A 28 -14.41 12.37 11.36
N GLY A 29 -15.26 12.57 12.36
CA GLY A 29 -15.44 11.63 13.48
C GLY A 29 -16.23 10.39 13.06
N VAL A 30 -15.78 9.21 13.51
CA VAL A 30 -16.50 7.95 13.25
C VAL A 30 -17.83 7.96 14.02
N ALA A 31 -18.91 8.25 13.29
CA ALA A 31 -20.28 8.36 13.80
C ALA A 31 -21.27 8.28 12.62
N GLU A 32 -22.55 8.01 12.91
CA GLU A 32 -23.61 8.04 11.89
C GLU A 32 -23.80 9.46 11.30
N TYR A 33 -23.60 10.50 12.12
CA TYR A 33 -23.63 11.90 11.72
C TYR A 33 -22.43 12.66 12.31
N SER A 34 -21.86 13.57 11.53
CA SER A 34 -20.78 14.45 11.97
C SER A 34 -21.01 15.88 11.47
N ILE A 35 -20.85 16.86 12.36
CA ILE A 35 -20.77 18.27 11.97
C ILE A 35 -19.33 18.56 11.57
N VAL A 36 -19.11 18.99 10.33
CA VAL A 36 -17.78 19.17 9.74
C VAL A 36 -17.72 20.53 9.06
N ALA A 37 -16.60 21.23 9.24
CA ALA A 37 -16.35 22.46 8.50
C ALA A 37 -16.21 22.16 7.01
N ALA A 38 -16.83 22.96 6.15
CA ALA A 38 -16.77 22.83 4.70
C ALA A 38 -15.32 22.76 4.15
N SER A 39 -14.39 23.49 4.78
CA SER A 39 -12.97 23.48 4.42
C SER A 39 -12.26 22.13 4.63
N ALA A 40 -12.85 21.23 5.41
CA ALA A 40 -12.33 19.88 5.64
C ALA A 40 -12.97 18.81 4.73
N LEU A 41 -13.86 19.23 3.81
CA LEU A 41 -14.58 18.36 2.89
C LEU A 41 -14.16 18.63 1.44
N LYS A 42 -14.16 17.57 0.64
CA LYS A 42 -14.07 17.63 -0.82
C LYS A 42 -15.25 16.89 -1.42
N LYS A 43 -15.86 17.46 -2.45
CA LYS A 43 -16.87 16.74 -3.24
C LYS A 43 -16.23 15.60 -4.00
N VAL A 44 -16.97 14.50 -4.10
CA VAL A 44 -16.61 13.33 -4.87
C VAL A 44 -17.53 13.24 -6.08
N ASP A 45 -16.94 13.15 -7.27
CA ASP A 45 -17.71 12.92 -8.49
C ASP A 45 -18.04 11.44 -8.62
N THR A 46 -19.27 11.08 -8.30
CA THR A 46 -19.74 9.69 -8.32
C THR A 46 -20.11 9.19 -9.71
N THR A 47 -20.03 10.05 -10.74
CA THR A 47 -20.23 9.65 -12.14
C THR A 47 -19.02 8.92 -12.71
N LEU A 48 -17.82 9.17 -12.15
CA LEU A 48 -16.56 8.58 -12.61
C LEU A 48 -16.30 7.19 -12.00
N ALA A 49 -16.71 6.99 -10.75
CA ALA A 49 -16.57 5.71 -10.06
C ALA A 49 -17.55 5.58 -8.90
N LYS A 50 -17.78 4.33 -8.46
CA LYS A 50 -18.53 4.07 -7.22
C LYS A 50 -17.88 4.83 -6.07
N PRO A 51 -18.66 5.47 -5.17
CA PRO A 51 -18.12 6.19 -4.04
C PRO A 51 -17.04 5.38 -3.29
N SER A 52 -17.32 4.11 -2.98
CA SER A 52 -16.41 3.27 -2.19
C SER A 52 -15.00 3.15 -2.78
N HIS A 53 -14.84 3.32 -4.10
CA HIS A 53 -13.53 3.28 -4.75
C HIS A 53 -12.64 4.46 -4.33
N TYR A 54 -13.23 5.61 -3.96
CA TYR A 54 -12.50 6.78 -3.45
C TYR A 54 -11.94 6.60 -2.03
N LEU A 55 -12.36 5.55 -1.32
CA LEU A 55 -11.72 5.14 -0.06
C LEU A 55 -10.63 4.08 -0.26
N GLY A 56 -10.51 3.52 -1.47
CA GLY A 56 -9.57 2.46 -1.81
C GLY A 56 -8.69 2.82 -3.02
N PRO A 57 -8.92 2.22 -4.19
CA PRO A 57 -8.04 2.36 -5.36
C PRO A 57 -7.95 3.78 -5.95
N LEU A 58 -8.97 4.62 -5.76
CA LEU A 58 -8.94 6.04 -6.16
C LEU A 58 -8.65 6.99 -4.98
N GLY A 59 -8.47 6.42 -3.79
CA GLY A 59 -8.25 7.15 -2.55
C GLY A 59 -6.81 7.13 -2.06
N MET A 60 -6.64 7.40 -0.76
CA MET A 60 -5.36 7.34 -0.08
C MET A 60 -4.62 6.01 -0.30
N PRO A 61 -5.25 4.81 -0.23
CA PRO A 61 -4.54 3.56 -0.48
C PRO A 61 -3.98 3.45 -1.90
N GLY A 62 -4.75 3.86 -2.91
CA GLY A 62 -4.31 3.89 -4.30
C GLY A 62 -3.17 4.86 -4.55
N MET A 63 -3.27 6.08 -4.01
CA MET A 63 -2.21 7.07 -4.07
C MET A 63 -0.92 6.55 -3.40
N THR A 64 -1.05 5.92 -2.24
CA THR A 64 0.07 5.32 -1.49
C THR A 64 0.75 4.22 -2.30
N ALA A 65 -0.03 3.31 -2.87
CA ALA A 65 0.48 2.24 -3.72
C ALA A 65 1.18 2.80 -4.97
N TRP A 66 0.58 3.80 -5.63
CA TRP A 66 1.13 4.42 -6.83
C TRP A 66 2.44 5.16 -6.54
N VAL A 67 2.50 5.99 -5.49
CA VAL A 67 3.74 6.68 -5.10
C VAL A 67 4.83 5.67 -4.79
N GLY A 68 4.56 4.74 -3.87
CA GLY A 68 5.59 3.81 -3.41
C GLY A 68 6.08 2.90 -4.53
N LEU A 69 5.18 2.31 -5.33
CA LEU A 69 5.61 1.42 -6.38
C LEU A 69 6.13 2.20 -7.60
N VAL A 70 5.37 3.14 -8.15
CA VAL A 70 5.68 3.74 -9.46
C VAL A 70 6.82 4.73 -9.36
N LEU A 71 6.85 5.56 -8.31
CA LEU A 71 7.83 6.65 -8.20
C LEU A 71 9.11 6.22 -7.47
N ILE A 72 8.98 5.36 -6.46
CA ILE A 72 10.12 4.95 -5.64
C ILE A 72 10.62 3.57 -6.07
N GLY A 73 9.70 2.64 -6.31
CA GLY A 73 10.02 1.29 -6.78
C GLY A 73 10.47 1.26 -8.23
N GLU A 74 9.98 2.18 -9.07
CA GLU A 74 10.31 2.28 -10.50
C GLU A 74 10.33 0.91 -11.21
N PRO A 75 9.23 0.13 -11.15
CA PRO A 75 9.16 -1.24 -11.65
C PRO A 75 9.42 -1.36 -13.14
N LYS A 76 10.17 -2.40 -13.49
CA LYS A 76 10.48 -2.82 -14.85
C LYS A 76 9.87 -4.19 -15.11
N ALA A 77 9.54 -4.47 -16.37
CA ALA A 77 9.08 -5.78 -16.76
C ALA A 77 10.15 -6.84 -16.42
N GLY A 78 9.72 -7.94 -15.81
CA GLY A 78 10.61 -8.99 -15.31
C GLY A 78 11.11 -8.80 -13.87
N ASP A 79 10.92 -7.63 -13.24
CA ASP A 79 11.31 -7.42 -11.84
C ASP A 79 10.57 -8.39 -10.90
N GLN A 80 11.28 -8.84 -9.88
CA GLN A 80 10.80 -9.64 -8.76
C GLN A 80 10.31 -8.71 -7.65
N VAL A 81 8.99 -8.60 -7.49
CA VAL A 81 8.33 -7.71 -6.53
C VAL A 81 7.82 -8.50 -5.33
N PHE A 82 8.28 -8.15 -4.14
CA PHE A 82 7.74 -8.64 -2.88
C PHE A 82 6.85 -7.59 -2.22
N VAL A 83 5.65 -7.98 -1.79
CA VAL A 83 4.71 -7.11 -1.06
C VAL A 83 4.40 -7.72 0.30
N SER A 84 4.79 -7.04 1.39
CA SER A 84 4.36 -7.44 2.74
C SER A 84 2.95 -6.93 3.05
N SER A 85 2.17 -7.65 3.86
CA SER A 85 0.74 -7.36 4.09
C SER A 85 -0.05 -7.27 2.77
N ALA A 86 0.17 -8.23 1.87
CA ALA A 86 -0.31 -8.17 0.48
C ALA A 86 -1.85 -8.14 0.34
N ALA A 87 -2.57 -8.71 1.31
CA ALA A 87 -4.04 -8.70 1.34
C ALA A 87 -4.63 -7.41 1.95
N GLY A 88 -3.81 -6.42 2.32
CA GLY A 88 -4.28 -5.12 2.80
C GLY A 88 -4.65 -4.17 1.65
N ALA A 89 -5.37 -3.09 1.95
CA ALA A 89 -5.86 -2.14 0.94
C ALA A 89 -4.75 -1.60 0.02
N VAL A 90 -3.60 -1.21 0.58
CA VAL A 90 -2.44 -0.78 -0.22
C VAL A 90 -1.80 -1.96 -0.95
N GLY A 91 -1.58 -3.08 -0.26
CA GLY A 91 -0.87 -4.25 -0.79
C GLY A 91 -1.52 -4.84 -2.05
N LEU A 92 -2.85 -4.93 -2.07
CA LEU A 92 -3.60 -5.44 -3.22
C LEU A 92 -3.37 -4.57 -4.47
N ILE A 93 -3.43 -3.25 -4.30
CA ILE A 93 -3.23 -2.29 -5.39
C ILE A 93 -1.77 -2.30 -5.87
N VAL A 94 -0.80 -2.40 -4.96
CA VAL A 94 0.63 -2.54 -5.32
C VAL A 94 0.84 -3.77 -6.19
N GLY A 95 0.29 -4.92 -5.80
CA GLY A 95 0.42 -6.15 -6.58
C GLY A 95 -0.16 -6.00 -7.98
N GLN A 96 -1.38 -5.48 -8.09
CA GLN A 96 -2.03 -5.25 -9.39
C GLN A 96 -1.24 -4.26 -10.26
N LEU A 97 -0.75 -3.16 -9.70
CA LEU A 97 0.07 -2.18 -10.41
C LEU A 97 1.40 -2.79 -10.91
N ALA A 98 2.01 -3.69 -10.13
CA ALA A 98 3.23 -4.40 -10.52
C ALA A 98 2.93 -5.44 -11.63
N LYS A 99 1.84 -6.20 -11.53
CA LYS A 99 1.39 -7.13 -12.57
C LYS A 99 1.13 -6.44 -13.90
N ILE A 100 0.43 -5.30 -13.88
CA ILE A 100 0.18 -4.48 -15.09
C ILE A 100 1.49 -4.03 -15.77
N ARG A 101 2.59 -3.94 -15.01
CA ARG A 101 3.92 -3.55 -15.51
C ARG A 101 4.80 -4.74 -15.89
N GLY A 102 4.25 -5.95 -15.92
CA GLY A 102 4.97 -7.15 -16.32
C GLY A 102 5.95 -7.67 -15.28
N CYS A 103 5.79 -7.29 -14.01
CA CYS A 103 6.58 -7.86 -12.91
C CYS A 103 6.04 -9.24 -12.50
N ARG A 104 6.90 -10.02 -11.85
CA ARG A 104 6.48 -11.17 -11.04
C ARG A 104 6.25 -10.69 -9.60
N VAL A 105 5.09 -11.01 -9.03
CA VAL A 105 4.66 -10.50 -7.73
C VAL A 105 4.42 -11.66 -6.78
N VAL A 106 5.06 -11.59 -5.61
CA VAL A 106 4.78 -12.49 -4.48
C VAL A 106 4.34 -11.69 -3.26
N GLY A 107 3.34 -12.19 -2.56
CA GLY A 107 2.79 -11.56 -1.36
C GLY A 107 3.01 -12.35 -0.08
N SER A 108 3.16 -11.67 1.05
CA SER A 108 2.99 -12.30 2.37
C SER A 108 1.69 -11.85 3.04
N VAL A 109 0.96 -12.82 3.60
CA VAL A 109 -0.36 -12.62 4.22
C VAL A 109 -0.47 -13.45 5.50
N GLY A 110 -1.50 -13.19 6.33
CA GLY A 110 -1.62 -13.82 7.65
C GLY A 110 -2.45 -15.10 7.71
N THR A 111 -3.06 -15.55 6.60
CA THR A 111 -3.89 -16.77 6.56
C THR A 111 -3.83 -17.43 5.18
N ASP A 112 -4.03 -18.74 5.12
CA ASP A 112 -4.05 -19.50 3.86
C ASP A 112 -5.23 -19.10 2.96
N GLN A 113 -6.37 -18.74 3.56
CA GLN A 113 -7.49 -18.15 2.82
C GLN A 113 -7.07 -16.88 2.07
N LYS A 114 -6.26 -16.02 2.70
CA LYS A 114 -5.73 -14.82 2.06
C LYS A 114 -4.68 -15.15 1.00
N VAL A 115 -3.93 -16.26 1.15
CA VAL A 115 -3.00 -16.73 0.11
C VAL A 115 -3.77 -17.06 -1.15
N LYS A 116 -4.86 -17.82 -1.01
CA LYS A 116 -5.74 -18.17 -2.12
C LYS A 116 -6.33 -16.92 -2.78
N MET A 117 -6.89 -16.03 -1.98
CA MET A 117 -7.50 -14.77 -2.44
C MET A 117 -6.53 -13.92 -3.29
N VAL A 118 -5.31 -13.64 -2.81
CA VAL A 118 -4.38 -12.78 -3.56
C VAL A 118 -3.91 -13.40 -4.88
N LYS A 119 -3.78 -14.73 -4.93
CA LYS A 119 -3.38 -15.44 -6.15
C LYS A 119 -4.50 -15.53 -7.17
N GLU A 120 -5.69 -15.95 -6.73
CA GLU A 120 -6.82 -16.26 -7.63
C GLU A 120 -7.61 -15.01 -8.04
N GLU A 121 -7.81 -14.06 -7.12
CA GLU A 121 -8.67 -12.89 -7.38
C GLU A 121 -7.85 -11.66 -7.79
N PHE A 122 -6.62 -11.52 -7.29
CA PHE A 122 -5.80 -10.32 -7.50
C PHE A 122 -4.58 -10.55 -8.40
N GLY A 123 -4.38 -11.78 -8.89
CA GLY A 123 -3.39 -12.11 -9.92
C GLY A 123 -1.94 -12.10 -9.47
N PHE A 124 -1.67 -12.24 -8.16
CA PHE A 124 -0.32 -12.48 -7.67
C PHE A 124 0.21 -13.83 -8.21
N ASP A 125 1.48 -13.88 -8.58
CA ASP A 125 2.09 -15.13 -9.08
C ASP A 125 2.26 -16.15 -7.96
N ASP A 126 2.56 -15.68 -6.75
CA ASP A 126 2.59 -16.52 -5.57
C ASP A 126 2.28 -15.75 -4.29
N ALA A 127 2.03 -16.48 -3.20
CA ALA A 127 1.90 -15.89 -1.88
C ALA A 127 2.10 -16.94 -0.79
N PHE A 128 2.47 -16.49 0.40
CA PHE A 128 2.63 -17.36 1.55
C PHE A 128 2.02 -16.78 2.82
N ASN A 129 1.54 -17.69 3.67
CA ASN A 129 1.05 -17.36 5.00
C ASN A 129 2.23 -17.26 5.96
N TYR A 130 2.57 -16.05 6.38
CA TYR A 130 3.73 -15.84 7.24
C TYR A 130 3.63 -16.50 8.62
N ASN A 131 2.43 -16.84 9.09
CA ASN A 131 2.26 -17.52 10.37
C ASN A 131 2.61 -19.02 10.29
N SER A 132 2.66 -19.57 9.08
CA SER A 132 2.97 -20.98 8.83
C SER A 132 4.47 -21.21 8.58
N GLU A 133 5.26 -20.14 8.46
CA GLU A 133 6.68 -20.20 8.13
C GLU A 133 7.54 -20.02 9.39
N THR A 134 8.49 -20.93 9.60
CA THR A 134 9.38 -20.91 10.79
C THR A 134 10.75 -20.30 10.49
N ASP A 135 11.21 -20.44 9.25
CA ASP A 135 12.47 -19.88 8.75
C ASP A 135 12.20 -18.93 7.57
N TRP A 136 12.44 -17.65 7.82
CA TRP A 136 12.17 -16.58 6.86
C TRP A 136 13.17 -16.56 5.71
N ASP A 137 14.44 -16.86 5.96
CA ASP A 137 15.46 -16.87 4.91
C ASP A 137 15.21 -18.04 3.95
N ALA A 138 14.91 -19.23 4.48
CA ALA A 138 14.53 -20.38 3.66
C ALA A 138 13.24 -20.14 2.86
N THR A 139 12.26 -19.48 3.49
CA THR A 139 11.00 -19.09 2.83
C THR A 139 11.26 -18.14 1.66
N LEU A 140 12.00 -17.07 1.89
CA LEU A 140 12.29 -16.08 0.86
C LEU A 140 13.12 -16.68 -0.29
N ALA A 141 14.11 -17.53 0.00
CA ALA A 141 14.87 -18.24 -1.03
C ALA A 141 13.97 -19.14 -1.91
N ARG A 142 12.97 -19.80 -1.31
CA ARG A 142 12.00 -20.64 -2.04
C ARG A 142 11.13 -19.84 -3.00
N TYR A 143 10.61 -18.69 -2.57
CA TYR A 143 9.71 -17.86 -3.39
C TYR A 143 10.44 -16.89 -4.33
N PHE A 144 11.71 -16.58 -4.03
CA PHE A 144 12.58 -15.67 -4.76
C PHE A 144 13.96 -16.29 -5.07
N PRO A 145 14.03 -17.39 -5.83
CA PRO A 145 15.30 -18.02 -6.18
C PRO A 145 16.21 -17.12 -7.05
N LYS A 146 15.65 -16.05 -7.64
CA LYS A 146 16.35 -15.02 -8.42
C LYS A 146 16.55 -13.71 -7.66
N GLY A 147 16.31 -13.72 -6.34
CA GLY A 147 16.32 -12.53 -5.49
C GLY A 147 15.13 -11.59 -5.69
N ILE A 148 15.18 -10.44 -5.00
CA ILE A 148 14.11 -9.44 -4.91
C ILE A 148 14.61 -8.11 -5.47
N ASP A 149 13.94 -7.59 -6.50
CA ASP A 149 14.27 -6.30 -7.12
C ASP A 149 13.53 -5.15 -6.46
N ILE A 150 12.28 -5.38 -6.02
CA ILE A 150 11.47 -4.40 -5.30
C ILE A 150 10.87 -5.06 -4.06
N TYR A 151 11.05 -4.45 -2.90
CA TYR A 151 10.31 -4.81 -1.69
C TYR A 151 9.43 -3.65 -1.25
N PHE A 152 8.12 -3.77 -1.45
CA PHE A 152 7.15 -2.81 -0.92
C PHE A 152 6.84 -3.17 0.54
N ASP A 153 7.40 -2.39 1.46
CA ASP A 153 7.34 -2.70 2.89
C ASP A 153 6.19 -1.99 3.61
N ASN A 154 5.24 -2.78 4.09
CA ASN A 154 4.15 -2.34 4.96
C ASN A 154 4.33 -2.79 6.43
N VAL A 155 5.32 -3.64 6.71
CA VAL A 155 5.39 -4.42 7.96
C VAL A 155 6.62 -4.09 8.79
N GLY A 156 7.80 -3.93 8.17
CA GLY A 156 9.07 -3.71 8.86
C GLY A 156 9.54 -4.92 9.68
N GLY A 157 10.37 -4.65 10.69
CA GLY A 157 10.80 -5.64 11.69
C GLY A 157 11.56 -6.83 11.11
N LYS A 158 11.29 -8.02 11.64
CA LYS A 158 11.97 -9.27 11.25
C LYS A 158 11.79 -9.60 9.75
N MET A 159 10.65 -9.25 9.16
CA MET A 159 10.42 -9.43 7.72
C MET A 159 11.42 -8.60 6.92
N LEU A 160 11.51 -7.29 7.20
CA LEU A 160 12.45 -6.39 6.52
C LEU A 160 13.89 -6.87 6.69
N GLU A 161 14.29 -7.24 7.91
CA GLU A 161 15.61 -7.80 8.15
C GLU A 161 15.85 -9.05 7.29
N SER A 162 14.91 -9.98 7.23
CA SER A 162 15.06 -11.19 6.41
C SER A 162 15.16 -10.83 4.92
N VAL A 163 14.28 -9.96 4.41
CA VAL A 163 14.27 -9.54 3.00
C VAL A 163 15.60 -8.93 2.56
N LEU A 164 16.25 -8.13 3.41
CA LEU A 164 17.53 -7.52 3.09
C LEU A 164 18.65 -8.54 2.79
N ASN A 165 18.51 -9.81 3.20
CA ASN A 165 19.45 -10.87 2.81
C ASN A 165 19.24 -11.38 1.38
N HIS A 166 18.06 -11.15 0.78
CA HIS A 166 17.64 -11.73 -0.51
C HIS A 166 17.44 -10.69 -1.61
N ILE A 167 17.76 -9.42 -1.36
CA ILE A 167 17.65 -8.36 -2.37
C ILE A 167 18.74 -8.46 -3.45
N ASN A 168 18.36 -8.09 -4.66
CA ASN A 168 19.24 -7.97 -5.82
C ASN A 168 20.08 -6.70 -5.81
N MET A 169 21.07 -6.64 -6.70
CA MET A 169 21.79 -5.40 -6.97
C MET A 169 20.80 -4.32 -7.44
N ASN A 170 20.96 -3.10 -6.93
CA ASN A 170 20.12 -1.94 -7.21
C ASN A 170 18.64 -2.13 -6.82
N ALA A 171 18.36 -2.98 -5.82
CA ALA A 171 17.00 -3.18 -5.34
C ALA A 171 16.40 -1.87 -4.79
N ARG A 172 15.08 -1.74 -4.89
CA ARG A 172 14.32 -0.56 -4.46
C ARG A 172 13.32 -0.96 -3.37
N ILE A 173 13.37 -0.28 -2.23
CA ILE A 173 12.59 -0.62 -1.05
C ILE A 173 11.76 0.59 -0.62
N PRO A 174 10.53 0.77 -1.17
CA PRO A 174 9.59 1.75 -0.68
C PRO A 174 9.08 1.36 0.71
N ILE A 175 9.37 2.18 1.72
CA ILE A 175 8.92 2.00 3.10
C ILE A 175 7.61 2.76 3.28
N CYS A 176 6.50 2.05 3.12
CA CYS A 176 5.14 2.58 3.31
C CYS A 176 4.74 2.60 4.78
N GLY A 177 5.17 1.62 5.56
CA GLY A 177 4.82 1.52 6.96
C GLY A 177 5.51 0.37 7.68
N MET A 178 5.40 0.37 9.01
CA MET A 178 5.98 -0.65 9.88
C MET A 178 4.92 -1.22 10.81
N LEU A 179 3.90 -1.88 10.24
CA LEU A 179 2.73 -2.38 10.99
C LEU A 179 3.11 -3.25 12.19
N SER A 180 4.17 -4.07 12.06
CA SER A 180 4.64 -4.93 13.16
C SER A 180 5.21 -4.17 14.35
N GLN A 181 5.52 -2.88 14.18
CA GLN A 181 6.23 -2.06 15.16
C GLN A 181 5.33 -0.98 15.81
N TYR A 182 4.16 -0.67 15.25
CA TYR A 182 3.33 0.46 15.71
C TYR A 182 2.81 0.30 17.14
N ASN A 183 2.48 -0.93 17.55
CA ASN A 183 1.98 -1.19 18.91
C ASN A 183 3.10 -1.13 19.97
N GLN A 184 4.36 -0.94 19.58
CA GLN A 184 5.47 -0.67 20.48
C GLN A 184 5.54 0.84 20.77
N GLY A 185 4.94 1.24 21.89
CA GLY A 185 4.88 2.65 22.32
C GLY A 185 6.24 3.27 22.61
N GLU A 186 7.24 2.45 22.96
CA GLU A 186 8.62 2.89 23.17
C GLU A 186 9.50 2.56 21.97
N TRP A 187 10.11 3.58 21.34
CA TRP A 187 10.91 3.39 20.13
C TRP A 187 12.10 2.44 20.34
N ARG A 188 12.68 2.39 21.54
CA ARG A 188 13.81 1.50 21.89
C ARG A 188 13.43 0.01 21.94
N LYS A 189 12.15 -0.30 22.11
CA LYS A 189 11.63 -1.68 22.11
C LYS A 189 11.27 -2.18 20.71
N ARG A 190 11.30 -1.29 19.70
CA ARG A 190 11.09 -1.69 18.31
C ARG A 190 12.24 -2.56 17.85
N TYR A 191 11.92 -3.49 16.98
CA TYR A 191 12.88 -4.40 16.37
C TYR A 191 13.89 -3.61 15.53
N GLY A 192 15.17 -3.67 15.90
CA GLY A 192 16.25 -3.08 15.13
C GLY A 192 16.63 -3.98 13.95
N VAL A 193 16.65 -3.42 12.73
CA VAL A 193 17.12 -4.11 11.53
C VAL A 193 18.64 -4.08 11.51
N ARG A 194 19.27 -5.26 11.62
CA ARG A 194 20.71 -5.38 11.92
C ARG A 194 21.60 -5.49 10.69
N ASN A 195 21.02 -5.80 9.54
CA ASN A 195 21.75 -6.07 8.29
C ASN A 195 21.63 -4.93 7.26
N LEU A 196 21.50 -3.68 7.71
CA LEU A 196 21.46 -2.51 6.81
C LEU A 196 22.71 -2.36 5.94
N LEU A 197 23.84 -2.98 6.32
CA LEU A 197 25.05 -3.03 5.50
C LEU A 197 24.80 -3.68 4.12
N ASN A 198 23.77 -4.54 3.99
CA ASN A 198 23.37 -5.12 2.71
C ASN A 198 22.96 -4.04 1.70
N LEU A 199 22.45 -2.87 2.14
CA LEU A 199 22.15 -1.77 1.23
C LEU A 199 23.40 -1.26 0.52
N VAL A 200 24.53 -1.18 1.23
CA VAL A 200 25.82 -0.80 0.66
C VAL A 200 26.29 -1.86 -0.33
N GLY A 201 26.34 -3.12 0.11
CA GLY A 201 26.82 -4.23 -0.72
C GLY A 201 25.98 -4.50 -1.96
N LYS A 202 24.70 -4.10 -1.94
CA LYS A 202 23.76 -4.28 -3.06
C LYS A 202 23.49 -3.02 -3.85
N CYS A 203 24.12 -1.88 -3.51
CA CYS A 203 23.78 -0.57 -4.09
C CYS A 203 22.27 -0.29 -4.06
N ALA A 204 21.59 -0.75 -3.01
CA ALA A 204 20.13 -0.72 -2.93
C ALA A 204 19.65 0.61 -2.34
N LYS A 205 18.44 1.00 -2.73
CA LYS A 205 17.74 2.20 -2.26
C LYS A 205 16.63 1.80 -1.30
N MET A 206 16.61 2.40 -0.11
CA MET A 206 15.52 2.25 0.85
C MET A 206 14.97 3.65 1.19
N GLU A 207 13.70 3.90 0.88
CA GLU A 207 13.11 5.25 0.95
C GLU A 207 11.72 5.20 1.59
N GLY A 208 11.55 5.94 2.68
CA GLY A 208 10.25 6.17 3.29
C GLY A 208 9.50 7.31 2.63
N PHE A 209 8.16 7.22 2.61
CA PHE A 209 7.32 8.24 2.01
C PHE A 209 6.00 8.41 2.76
N LEU A 210 5.39 9.58 2.58
CA LEU A 210 4.04 9.90 3.05
C LEU A 210 3.22 10.38 1.86
N PHE A 211 2.06 9.77 1.63
CA PHE A 211 1.25 10.03 0.43
C PHE A 211 0.82 11.51 0.31
N ASP A 212 0.62 12.20 1.44
CA ASP A 212 0.16 13.58 1.50
C ASP A 212 1.17 14.57 0.88
N LYS A 213 2.48 14.26 0.96
CA LYS A 213 3.55 15.00 0.27
C LYS A 213 3.44 14.95 -1.25
N TYR A 214 2.71 13.98 -1.79
CA TYR A 214 2.54 13.77 -3.23
C TYR A 214 1.19 14.23 -3.76
N LEU A 215 0.34 14.88 -2.96
CA LEU A 215 -0.99 15.35 -3.43
C LEU A 215 -0.91 16.35 -4.60
N HIS A 216 0.22 17.02 -4.79
CA HIS A 216 0.48 17.86 -5.97
C HIS A 216 0.58 17.06 -7.28
N ARG A 217 0.72 15.73 -7.21
CA ARG A 217 0.75 14.79 -8.35
C ARG A 217 -0.56 14.02 -8.54
N MET A 218 -1.65 14.44 -7.89
CA MET A 218 -2.95 13.75 -8.00
C MET A 218 -3.44 13.60 -9.44
N GLU A 219 -3.15 14.56 -10.32
CA GLU A 219 -3.52 14.43 -11.74
C GLU A 219 -2.75 13.31 -12.45
N GLU A 220 -1.47 13.14 -12.13
CA GLU A 220 -0.66 12.05 -12.69
C GLU A 220 -1.12 10.70 -12.14
N PHE A 221 -1.45 10.65 -10.85
CA PHE A 221 -2.08 9.49 -10.24
C PHE A 221 -3.42 9.16 -10.90
N ALA A 222 -4.28 10.15 -11.19
CA ALA A 222 -5.56 9.90 -11.86
C ALA A 222 -5.36 9.29 -13.26
N ARG A 223 -4.38 9.78 -14.03
CA ARG A 223 -4.04 9.26 -15.36
C ARG A 223 -3.37 7.87 -15.31
N GLY A 224 -2.52 7.62 -14.31
CA GLY A 224 -1.73 6.40 -14.18
C GLY A 224 -2.39 5.27 -13.38
N GLY A 225 -3.23 5.62 -12.41
CA GLY A 225 -3.92 4.73 -11.47
C GLY A 225 -5.28 4.24 -11.94
N GLY A 226 -5.95 4.96 -12.87
CA GLY A 226 -7.24 4.57 -13.44
C GLY A 226 -7.27 3.14 -14.02
N ARG A 227 -6.13 2.65 -14.52
CA ARG A 227 -6.00 1.30 -15.11
C ARG A 227 -6.26 0.15 -14.13
N VAL A 228 -6.17 0.38 -12.81
CA VAL A 228 -6.47 -0.64 -11.79
C VAL A 228 -7.97 -0.79 -11.60
N CYS A 229 -8.75 0.30 -11.74
CA CYS A 229 -10.20 0.29 -11.56
C CYS A 229 -10.95 -0.31 -12.76
N GLU A 230 -10.35 -0.38 -13.94
CA GLU A 230 -10.97 -0.95 -15.16
C GLU A 230 -10.99 -2.49 -15.17
N ARG A 231 -10.26 -3.16 -14.27
CA ARG A 231 -10.12 -4.63 -14.23
C ARG A 231 -10.68 -5.29 -12.96
N GLY A 232 -11.31 -4.51 -12.07
CA GLY A 232 -11.88 -4.98 -10.79
C GLY A 232 -13.40 -4.92 -10.77
#